data_AF-K1SDU4-F1
#
_entry.id   AF-K1SDU4-F1
#
_cell.length_a   1.000
_cell.length_b   1.000
_cell.length_c   1.000
_cell.angle_alpha   90.00
_cell.angle_beta   90.00
_cell.angle_gamma   90.00
#
_symmetry.space_group_name_H-M   'P 1'
#
loop_
_entity.id
_entity.type
_entity.pdbx_description
1 polymer ?
#
loop_
_entity_poly.entity_id
_entity_poly.type
_entity_poly.pdbx_seq_one_letter_code
_entity_poly.pdbx_strand_id
1 'polypeptide(L)'
;AAWNVHMIYCDDIVTDHCTLRSGGIWNGDGWDPDSSTNCTLFATEFETEDDSVAIKSGKNPEGNAINRPTKHIRVFDCHSNGGHGICIGSEMSGGVADVQIWDCDIAASSNGIEIKGTPKRGGYVRNVAVRDCTFPRLLIHSVPYNDDGIPAPEPPYFEDFHFERLHLTGQKQEHGTVESIA
;
A
#
# COMPACT_ATOMS: atom_id res chain seq x y z
N ALA A 1 -1.58 17.06 -8.25
CA ALA A 1 -1.22 15.78 -7.62
C ALA A 1 -2.29 14.78 -8.03
N ALA A 2 -1.89 13.67 -8.65
CA ALA A 2 -2.79 12.62 -9.13
C ALA A 2 -2.04 11.28 -9.08
N TRP A 3 -2.78 10.21 -8.90
CA TRP A 3 -2.29 8.82 -8.87
C TRP A 3 -2.17 8.29 -10.31
N ASN A 4 -1.18 7.43 -10.59
CA ASN A 4 -0.95 6.94 -11.95
C ASN A 4 -2.07 6.00 -12.40
N VAL A 5 -2.29 4.89 -11.67
CA VAL A 5 -3.30 3.87 -12.01
C VAL A 5 -4.23 3.68 -10.82
N HIS A 6 -5.40 4.32 -10.84
CA HIS A 6 -6.41 4.22 -9.78
C HIS A 6 -7.63 3.44 -10.24
N MET A 7 -7.80 2.23 -9.70
CA MET A 7 -8.89 1.32 -10.05
C MET A 7 -9.96 1.37 -8.97
N ILE A 8 -11.05 2.08 -9.23
CA ILE A 8 -12.15 2.26 -8.29
C ILE A 8 -13.29 1.31 -8.65
N TYR A 9 -13.70 0.46 -7.70
CA TYR A 9 -14.85 -0.45 -7.86
C TYR A 9 -14.72 -1.46 -9.01
N CYS A 10 -13.49 -1.79 -9.39
CA CYS A 10 -13.18 -2.73 -10.45
C CYS A 10 -13.17 -4.19 -9.96
N ASP A 11 -13.27 -5.11 -10.90
CA ASP A 11 -13.10 -6.55 -10.72
C ASP A 11 -12.28 -7.08 -11.90
N ASP A 12 -11.38 -8.03 -11.63
CA ASP A 12 -10.53 -8.72 -12.61
C ASP A 12 -9.62 -7.78 -13.42
N ILE A 13 -8.64 -7.19 -12.75
CA ILE A 13 -7.64 -6.31 -13.36
C ILE A 13 -6.25 -6.93 -13.27
N VAL A 14 -5.56 -6.97 -14.40
CA VAL A 14 -4.15 -7.34 -14.49
C VAL A 14 -3.35 -6.13 -14.96
N THR A 15 -2.24 -5.85 -14.27
CA THR A 15 -1.24 -4.86 -14.66
C THR A 15 0.11 -5.56 -14.68
N ASP A 16 0.76 -5.62 -15.85
CA ASP A 16 2.04 -6.32 -15.98
C ASP A 16 3.00 -5.62 -16.94
N HIS A 17 4.30 -5.84 -16.75
CA HIS A 17 5.38 -5.32 -17.61
C HIS A 17 5.30 -3.79 -17.82
N CYS A 18 4.89 -3.06 -16.79
CA CYS A 18 4.73 -1.62 -16.82
C CYS A 18 5.93 -0.91 -16.19
N THR A 19 6.09 0.37 -16.51
CA THR A 19 6.93 1.29 -15.73
C THR A 19 6.09 2.50 -15.34
N LEU A 20 5.90 2.70 -14.03
CA LEU A 20 5.07 3.78 -13.49
C LEU A 20 6.00 4.87 -12.93
N ARG A 21 5.94 6.07 -13.52
CA ARG A 21 6.89 7.17 -13.25
C ARG A 21 6.16 8.43 -12.82
N SER A 22 6.37 8.82 -11.57
CA SER A 22 5.83 10.02 -10.94
C SER A 22 6.78 10.62 -9.91
N GLY A 23 8.08 10.29 -9.96
CA GLY A 23 9.10 10.89 -9.10
C GLY A 23 9.08 12.42 -9.13
N GLY A 24 9.19 13.05 -7.96
CA GLY A 24 9.05 14.49 -7.77
C GLY A 24 7.62 15.03 -7.87
N ILE A 25 6.61 14.19 -8.10
CA ILE A 25 5.20 14.60 -8.14
C ILE A 25 4.55 14.29 -6.79
N TRP A 26 4.19 15.34 -6.03
CA TRP A 26 3.50 15.18 -4.75
C TRP A 26 2.22 14.34 -4.89
N ASN A 27 2.02 13.36 -3.99
CA ASN A 27 0.99 12.31 -4.05
C ASN A 27 0.95 11.57 -5.39
N GLY A 28 2.12 11.32 -5.97
CA GLY A 28 2.27 10.56 -7.20
C GLY A 28 2.33 9.06 -6.94
N ASP A 29 1.27 8.48 -6.38
CA ASP A 29 1.14 7.04 -6.14
C ASP A 29 1.20 6.27 -7.47
N GLY A 30 1.71 5.04 -7.44
CA GLY A 30 1.87 4.18 -8.63
C GLY A 30 0.59 3.41 -8.96
N TRP A 31 0.25 2.41 -8.15
CA TRP A 31 -0.83 1.47 -8.42
C TRP A 31 -1.80 1.37 -7.24
N ASP A 32 -3.04 1.79 -7.46
CA ASP A 32 -4.03 2.07 -6.42
C ASP A 32 -5.34 1.28 -6.65
N PRO A 33 -5.43 0.01 -6.23
CA PRO A 33 -6.73 -0.65 -6.16
C PRO A 33 -7.53 -0.06 -4.99
N ASP A 34 -8.68 0.55 -5.30
CA ASP A 34 -9.59 1.15 -4.34
C ASP A 34 -10.98 0.54 -4.42
N SER A 35 -11.37 -0.13 -3.34
CA SER A 35 -12.63 -0.88 -3.23
C SER A 35 -12.82 -1.87 -4.40
N SER A 36 -11.71 -2.45 -4.85
CA SER A 36 -11.60 -3.30 -6.05
C SER A 36 -11.23 -4.73 -5.69
N THR A 37 -11.53 -5.69 -6.56
CA THR A 37 -11.29 -7.11 -6.26
C THR A 37 -10.63 -7.86 -7.42
N ASN A 38 -9.92 -8.93 -7.11
CA ASN A 38 -9.19 -9.75 -8.09
C ASN A 38 -8.21 -8.91 -8.92
N CYS A 39 -7.39 -8.10 -8.26
CA CYS A 39 -6.39 -7.28 -8.93
C CYS A 39 -5.00 -7.92 -8.79
N THR A 40 -4.30 -8.06 -9.91
CA THR A 40 -2.97 -8.67 -9.96
C THR A 40 -1.99 -7.70 -10.62
N LEU A 41 -0.88 -7.45 -9.95
CA LEU A 41 0.23 -6.61 -10.41
C LEU A 41 1.50 -7.44 -10.45
N PHE A 42 2.22 -7.44 -11.58
CA PHE A 42 3.54 -8.08 -11.63
C PHE A 42 4.50 -7.52 -12.68
N ALA A 43 5.76 -7.93 -12.62
CA ALA A 43 6.81 -7.52 -13.56
C ALA A 43 6.86 -6.00 -13.77
N THR A 44 6.68 -5.22 -12.71
CA THR A 44 6.48 -3.76 -12.80
C THR A 44 7.60 -2.99 -12.10
N GLU A 45 8.07 -1.94 -12.77
CA GLU A 45 9.08 -1.01 -12.29
C GLU A 45 8.44 0.28 -11.78
N PHE A 46 8.80 0.70 -10.58
CA PHE A 46 8.29 1.92 -9.95
C PHE A 46 9.38 2.98 -9.82
N GLU A 47 9.07 4.19 -10.31
CA GLU A 47 9.81 5.42 -10.03
C GLU A 47 8.81 6.47 -9.53
N THR A 48 8.24 6.22 -8.34
CA THR A 48 7.19 7.04 -7.73
C THR A 48 7.77 8.01 -6.72
N GLU A 49 7.02 9.08 -6.42
CA GLU A 49 7.32 9.98 -5.30
C GLU A 49 6.65 9.51 -4.01
N ASP A 50 5.44 8.98 -4.11
CA ASP A 50 4.64 8.49 -2.98
C ASP A 50 4.61 6.94 -3.01
N ASP A 51 3.56 6.34 -2.46
CA ASP A 51 3.34 4.89 -2.43
C ASP A 51 3.48 4.27 -3.84
N SER A 52 4.37 3.29 -4.00
CA SER A 52 4.51 2.55 -5.27
C SER A 52 3.26 1.71 -5.53
N VAL A 53 2.80 1.01 -4.50
CA VAL A 53 1.49 0.34 -4.47
C VAL A 53 0.71 0.91 -3.30
N ALA A 54 -0.53 1.34 -3.51
CA ALA A 54 -1.39 1.86 -2.45
C ALA A 54 -2.75 1.17 -2.45
N ILE A 55 -2.89 0.15 -1.62
CA ILE A 55 -4.13 -0.63 -1.51
C ILE A 55 -5.11 0.11 -0.60
N LYS A 56 -6.21 0.62 -1.17
CA LYS A 56 -7.20 1.47 -0.50
C LYS A 56 -8.60 0.83 -0.58
N SER A 57 -9.56 1.33 0.18
CA SER A 57 -10.97 0.92 0.17
C SER A 57 -11.85 2.06 0.72
N GLY A 58 -11.64 3.27 0.21
CA GLY A 58 -12.31 4.49 0.64
C GLY A 58 -11.94 5.00 2.05
N LYS A 59 -12.26 6.28 2.29
CA LYS A 59 -11.99 7.00 3.54
C LYS A 59 -13.28 7.31 4.30
N ASN A 60 -13.24 7.27 5.63
CA ASN A 60 -14.34 7.69 6.48
C ASN A 60 -14.79 9.14 6.17
N PRO A 61 -16.10 9.47 6.27
CA PRO A 61 -17.20 8.55 6.55
C PRO A 61 -17.73 7.83 5.30
N GLU A 62 -17.40 8.28 4.09
CA GLU A 62 -17.96 7.75 2.85
C GLU A 62 -17.57 6.28 2.63
N GLY A 63 -16.30 5.92 2.84
CA GLY A 63 -15.82 4.55 2.77
C GLY A 63 -16.51 3.63 3.79
N ASN A 64 -16.89 4.15 4.96
CA ASN A 64 -17.69 3.37 5.92
C ASN A 64 -19.14 3.18 5.46
N ALA A 65 -19.73 4.17 4.80
CA ALA A 65 -21.09 4.09 4.29
C ALA A 65 -21.18 3.17 3.07
N ILE A 66 -20.21 3.25 2.16
CA ILE A 66 -20.11 2.39 0.97
C ILE A 66 -19.76 0.96 1.39
N ASN A 67 -18.89 0.80 2.40
CA ASN A 67 -18.55 -0.48 3.02
C ASN A 67 -18.15 -1.55 2.00
N ARG A 68 -17.38 -1.15 0.98
CA ARG A 68 -16.91 -2.04 -0.08
C ARG A 68 -15.42 -2.30 0.13
N PRO A 69 -15.01 -3.55 0.40
CA PRO A 69 -13.62 -3.84 0.65
C PRO A 69 -12.81 -3.96 -0.64
N THR A 70 -11.50 -3.74 -0.52
CA THR A 70 -10.51 -4.23 -1.50
C THR A 70 -10.04 -5.62 -1.10
N LYS A 71 -10.11 -6.59 -2.01
CA LYS A 71 -9.74 -7.97 -1.67
C LYS A 71 -9.26 -8.82 -2.84
N HIS A 72 -8.53 -9.90 -2.53
CA HIS A 72 -7.92 -10.80 -3.52
C HIS A 72 -6.88 -10.06 -4.37
N ILE A 73 -5.92 -9.45 -3.70
CA ILE A 73 -4.85 -8.64 -4.32
C ILE A 73 -3.57 -9.45 -4.36
N ARG A 74 -2.91 -9.45 -5.53
CA ARG A 74 -1.65 -10.14 -5.76
C ARG A 74 -0.63 -9.15 -6.31
N VAL A 75 0.53 -9.05 -5.67
CA VAL A 75 1.64 -8.19 -6.09
C VAL A 75 2.91 -9.02 -6.09
N PHE A 76 3.60 -9.14 -7.23
CA PHE A 76 4.83 -9.93 -7.28
C PHE A 76 5.79 -9.52 -8.40
N ASP A 77 7.05 -9.92 -8.32
CA ASP A 77 8.06 -9.60 -9.34
C ASP A 77 8.12 -8.10 -9.65
N CYS A 78 8.15 -7.28 -8.59
CA CYS A 78 8.12 -5.82 -8.71
C CYS A 78 9.38 -5.21 -8.10
N HIS A 79 9.84 -4.12 -8.70
CA HIS A 79 11.02 -3.40 -8.25
C HIS A 79 10.72 -1.91 -8.09
N SER A 80 11.27 -1.28 -7.05
CA SER A 80 11.16 0.16 -6.83
C SER A 80 12.51 0.86 -6.92
N ASN A 81 12.50 2.07 -7.45
CA ASN A 81 13.62 3.00 -7.45
C ASN A 81 13.15 4.38 -6.96
N GLY A 82 12.65 4.42 -5.73
CA GLY A 82 12.01 5.57 -5.10
C GLY A 82 10.64 5.23 -4.50
N GLY A 83 9.99 6.26 -3.98
CA GLY A 83 8.66 6.16 -3.38
C GLY A 83 8.64 5.58 -1.98
N HIS A 84 7.43 5.42 -1.44
CA HIS A 84 7.24 4.90 -0.08
C HIS A 84 7.27 3.38 -0.01
N GLY A 85 7.08 2.68 -1.14
CA GLY A 85 7.04 1.22 -1.22
C GLY A 85 5.62 0.68 -1.39
N ILE A 86 5.35 -0.52 -0.86
CA ILE A 86 4.03 -1.16 -0.90
C ILE A 86 3.27 -0.78 0.37
N CYS A 87 2.13 -0.13 0.19
CA CYS A 87 1.34 0.45 1.26
C CYS A 87 -0.10 -0.09 1.26
N ILE A 88 -0.62 -0.36 2.45
CA ILE A 88 -2.04 -0.67 2.68
C ILE A 88 -2.62 0.43 3.55
N GLY A 89 -3.62 1.15 3.02
CA GLY A 89 -4.19 2.35 3.63
C GLY A 89 -3.52 3.65 3.14
N SER A 90 -3.81 4.80 3.74
CA SER A 90 -4.57 4.98 4.99
C SER A 90 -6.08 4.87 4.83
N GLU A 91 -6.59 5.02 3.61
CA GLU A 91 -8.00 5.01 3.24
C GLU A 91 -8.51 3.56 3.17
N MET A 92 -8.66 2.92 4.33
CA MET A 92 -9.04 1.50 4.45
C MET A 92 -10.42 1.29 5.11
N SER A 93 -11.31 2.28 5.03
CA SER A 93 -12.57 2.31 5.79
C SER A 93 -13.61 1.28 5.37
N GLY A 94 -13.60 0.85 4.10
CA GLY A 94 -14.39 -0.28 3.59
C GLY A 94 -13.76 -1.66 3.87
N GLY A 95 -12.53 -1.70 4.38
CA GLY A 95 -11.76 -2.89 4.68
C GLY A 95 -10.84 -3.36 3.55
N VAL A 96 -9.69 -3.93 3.92
CA VAL A 96 -8.74 -4.58 3.02
C VAL A 96 -8.50 -6.01 3.50
N ALA A 97 -8.63 -7.00 2.62
CA ALA A 97 -8.39 -8.40 3.00
C ALA A 97 -7.83 -9.27 1.88
N ASP A 98 -7.11 -10.33 2.23
CA ASP A 98 -6.53 -11.27 1.27
C ASP A 98 -5.59 -10.58 0.28
N VAL A 99 -4.46 -10.12 0.82
CA VAL A 99 -3.37 -9.48 0.08
C VAL A 99 -2.16 -10.41 0.11
N GLN A 100 -1.68 -10.78 -1.06
CA GLN A 100 -0.54 -11.66 -1.26
C GLN A 100 0.57 -10.88 -1.97
N ILE A 101 1.70 -10.69 -1.31
CA ILE A 101 2.86 -9.97 -1.85
C ILE A 101 4.06 -10.93 -1.84
N TRP A 102 4.73 -11.13 -2.97
CA TRP A 102 5.93 -11.97 -2.99
C TRP A 102 6.95 -11.61 -4.05
N ASP A 103 8.21 -11.98 -3.83
CA ASP A 103 9.27 -11.84 -4.84
C ASP A 103 9.37 -10.39 -5.34
N CYS A 104 9.49 -9.44 -4.41
CA CYS A 104 9.62 -8.02 -4.75
C CYS A 104 10.90 -7.45 -4.16
N ASP A 105 11.59 -6.62 -4.93
CA ASP A 105 12.74 -5.84 -4.47
C ASP A 105 12.36 -4.36 -4.39
N ILE A 106 11.90 -3.96 -3.21
CA ILE A 106 11.44 -2.60 -2.91
C ILE A 106 12.47 -1.95 -1.96
N ALA A 107 13.75 -2.36 -2.04
CA ALA A 107 14.82 -1.89 -1.17
C ALA A 107 15.08 -0.38 -1.35
N ALA A 108 15.01 0.11 -2.58
CA ALA A 108 15.10 1.53 -2.89
C ALA A 108 13.73 2.20 -2.71
N SER A 109 13.31 2.34 -1.44
CA SER A 109 12.09 3.05 -1.02
C SER A 109 12.26 3.59 0.41
N SER A 110 11.31 4.41 0.88
CA SER A 110 11.38 4.98 2.23
C SER A 110 10.81 4.05 3.33
N ASN A 111 9.76 3.28 3.04
CA ASN A 111 9.06 2.42 4.02
C ASN A 111 9.12 0.93 3.70
N GLY A 112 9.23 0.53 2.44
CA GLY A 112 9.25 -0.89 2.06
C GLY A 112 7.84 -1.48 2.06
N ILE A 113 7.42 -2.05 3.20
CA ILE A 113 6.03 -2.48 3.42
C ILE A 113 5.44 -1.69 4.59
N GLU A 114 4.34 -0.99 4.33
CA GLU A 114 3.67 -0.14 5.31
C GLU A 114 2.17 -0.40 5.37
N ILE A 115 1.68 -0.78 6.55
CA ILE A 115 0.25 -0.90 6.84
C ILE A 115 -0.13 0.26 7.77
N LYS A 116 -0.96 1.17 7.26
CA LYS A 116 -1.24 2.47 7.90
C LYS A 116 -2.74 2.75 8.01
N GLY A 117 -3.12 3.45 9.07
CA GLY A 117 -4.49 3.93 9.27
C GLY A 117 -4.58 4.98 10.38
N THR A 118 -5.79 5.47 10.65
CA THR A 118 -6.06 6.35 11.80
C THR A 118 -7.18 5.77 12.66
N PRO A 119 -7.29 6.13 13.95
CA PRO A 119 -8.35 5.63 14.83
C PRO A 119 -9.76 5.90 14.30
N LYS A 120 -9.95 6.89 13.41
CA LYS A 120 -11.24 7.27 12.84
C LYS A 120 -11.71 6.40 11.69
N ARG A 121 -10.82 5.59 11.10
CA ARG A 121 -11.10 4.89 9.83
C ARG A 121 -12.20 3.85 9.94
N GLY A 122 -12.31 3.14 11.06
CA GLY A 122 -13.07 1.89 11.14
C GLY A 122 -12.59 0.86 10.11
N GLY A 123 -13.41 -0.15 9.84
CA GLY A 123 -13.04 -1.20 8.89
C GLY A 123 -11.91 -2.09 9.42
N TYR A 124 -11.13 -2.67 8.51
CA TYR A 124 -10.10 -3.64 8.86
C TYR A 124 -8.98 -3.73 7.82
N VAL A 125 -7.81 -4.21 8.25
CA VAL A 125 -6.82 -4.83 7.37
C VAL A 125 -6.53 -6.22 7.90
N ARG A 126 -6.73 -7.26 7.09
CA ARG A 126 -6.53 -8.65 7.55
C ARG A 126 -6.09 -9.63 6.46
N ASN A 127 -5.54 -10.76 6.87
CA ASN A 127 -5.09 -11.81 5.94
C ASN A 127 -4.13 -11.23 4.89
N VAL A 128 -3.01 -10.71 5.38
CA VAL A 128 -1.92 -10.16 4.56
C VAL A 128 -0.72 -11.09 4.67
N ALA A 129 -0.27 -11.64 3.56
CA ALA A 129 0.92 -12.48 3.50
C ALA A 129 1.97 -11.83 2.61
N VAL A 130 3.18 -11.68 3.15
CA VAL A 130 4.33 -11.09 2.45
C VAL A 130 5.51 -12.06 2.56
N ARG A 131 6.09 -12.45 1.44
CA ARG A 131 7.22 -13.39 1.45
C ARG A 131 8.27 -13.15 0.38
N ASP A 132 9.50 -13.55 0.62
CA ASP A 132 10.56 -13.52 -0.39
C ASP A 132 10.82 -12.09 -0.93
N CYS A 133 10.77 -11.08 -0.07
CA CYS A 133 10.93 -9.69 -0.48
C CYS A 133 12.14 -9.03 0.20
N THR A 134 12.71 -8.05 -0.50
CA THR A 134 13.70 -7.12 0.07
C THR A 134 13.03 -5.76 0.32
N PHE A 135 13.14 -5.25 1.54
CA PHE A 135 12.54 -3.98 1.96
C PHE A 135 13.52 -3.18 2.82
N PRO A 136 13.42 -1.85 2.89
CA PRO A 136 14.10 -1.06 3.91
C PRO A 136 13.64 -1.41 5.33
N ARG A 137 12.32 -1.53 5.54
CA ARG A 137 11.67 -1.84 6.83
C ARG A 137 10.27 -2.42 6.63
N LEU A 138 9.65 -2.78 7.75
CA LEU A 138 8.25 -3.17 7.85
C LEU A 138 7.60 -2.27 8.92
N LEU A 139 6.49 -1.64 8.56
CA LEU A 139 5.74 -0.75 9.46
C LEU A 139 4.28 -1.17 9.54
N ILE A 140 3.75 -1.23 10.76
CA ILE A 140 2.31 -1.36 11.04
C ILE A 140 2.00 -0.32 12.12
N HIS A 141 1.38 0.79 11.74
CA HIS A 141 1.26 1.94 12.63
C HIS A 141 0.12 2.90 12.29
N SER A 142 -0.20 3.77 13.24
CA SER A 142 -1.11 4.89 13.00
C SER A 142 -0.38 6.08 12.39
N VAL A 143 -1.00 6.76 11.43
CA VAL A 143 -0.43 7.97 10.84
C VAL A 143 -1.07 9.26 11.40
N PRO A 144 -0.31 10.36 11.54
CA PRO A 144 -0.82 11.61 12.11
C PRO A 144 -1.55 12.51 11.10
N TYR A 145 -1.61 12.09 9.83
CA TYR A 145 -2.23 12.83 8.74
C TYR A 145 -3.53 12.15 8.29
N ASN A 146 -4.34 12.88 7.53
CA ASN A 146 -5.61 12.37 7.00
C ASN A 146 -6.59 11.93 8.12
N ASP A 147 -6.39 12.37 9.36
CA ASP A 147 -7.24 12.06 10.53
C ASP A 147 -8.43 13.04 10.67
N ASP A 148 -9.17 13.21 9.59
CA ASP A 148 -10.32 14.10 9.47
C ASP A 148 -11.60 13.32 9.11
N GLY A 149 -12.72 14.05 8.97
CA GLY A 149 -14.04 13.47 8.76
C GLY A 149 -14.71 12.94 10.03
N ILE A 150 -15.98 12.52 9.88
CA ILE A 150 -16.73 11.87 10.96
C ILE A 150 -16.09 10.49 11.20
N PRO A 151 -15.77 10.14 12.46
CA PRO A 151 -15.18 8.84 12.77
C PRO A 151 -16.20 7.72 12.57
N ALA A 152 -15.71 6.54 12.20
CA ALA A 152 -16.48 5.31 12.34
C ALA A 152 -16.86 5.07 13.83
N PRO A 153 -17.94 4.32 14.11
CA PRO A 153 -18.33 4.01 15.49
C PRO A 153 -17.24 3.28 16.28
N GLU A 154 -16.45 2.46 15.60
CA GLU A 154 -15.36 1.68 16.19
C GLU A 154 -14.04 1.93 15.43
N PRO A 155 -12.88 1.90 16.12
CA PRO A 155 -11.58 1.98 15.47
C PRO A 155 -11.32 0.82 14.49
N PRO A 156 -10.39 0.99 13.52
CA PRO A 156 -9.96 -0.11 12.66
C PRO A 156 -9.26 -1.21 13.47
N TYR A 157 -9.35 -2.45 13.00
CA TYR A 157 -8.54 -3.56 13.50
C TYR A 157 -7.59 -4.11 12.43
N PHE A 158 -6.44 -4.59 12.88
CA PHE A 158 -5.33 -5.11 12.07
C PHE A 158 -4.98 -6.50 12.58
N GLU A 159 -5.17 -7.54 11.78
CA GLU A 159 -5.03 -8.93 12.23
C GLU A 159 -4.52 -9.87 11.13
N ASP A 160 -4.00 -11.03 11.52
CA ASP A 160 -3.61 -12.10 10.58
C ASP A 160 -2.62 -11.65 9.50
N PHE A 161 -1.45 -11.21 9.95
CA PHE A 161 -0.33 -10.83 9.08
C PHE A 161 0.79 -11.86 9.17
N HIS A 162 1.24 -12.35 8.02
CA HIS A 162 2.30 -13.33 7.92
C HIS A 162 3.45 -12.78 7.08
N PHE A 163 4.64 -12.67 7.68
CA PHE A 163 5.84 -12.17 7.04
C PHE A 163 6.91 -13.26 7.07
N GLU A 164 7.36 -13.70 5.90
CA GLU A 164 8.26 -14.85 5.79
C GLU A 164 9.43 -14.55 4.84
N ARG A 165 10.67 -14.92 5.21
CA ARG A 165 11.85 -14.75 4.34
C ARG A 165 11.99 -13.31 3.80
N LEU A 166 11.90 -12.32 4.69
CA LEU A 166 12.16 -10.92 4.37
C LEU A 166 13.63 -10.58 4.59
N HIS A 167 14.22 -9.85 3.65
CA HIS A 167 15.49 -9.16 3.85
C HIS A 167 15.22 -7.69 4.14
N LEU A 168 15.37 -7.28 5.40
CA LEU A 168 15.23 -5.87 5.80
C LEU A 168 16.60 -5.20 5.78
N THR A 169 16.80 -4.22 4.89
CA THR A 169 18.11 -3.57 4.72
C THR A 169 18.44 -2.60 5.85
N GLY A 170 17.42 -2.05 6.54
CA GLY A 170 17.60 -1.00 7.53
C GLY A 170 18.11 0.31 6.92
N GLN A 171 18.00 0.48 5.60
CA GLN A 171 18.42 1.68 4.87
C GLN A 171 17.24 2.20 4.07
N LYS A 172 16.69 3.34 4.46
CA LYS A 172 15.62 4.00 3.70
C LYS A 172 16.23 4.90 2.62
N GLN A 173 15.55 4.99 1.48
CA GLN A 173 15.89 5.90 0.40
C GLN A 173 14.74 6.88 0.15
N GLU A 174 15.04 8.18 0.16
CA GLU A 174 14.05 9.24 0.02
C GLU A 174 14.72 10.48 -0.58
N HIS A 175 14.12 11.11 -1.61
CA HIS A 175 14.68 12.31 -2.27
C HIS A 175 16.17 12.23 -2.67
N GLY A 176 16.62 11.04 -3.06
CA GLY A 176 18.01 10.80 -3.47
C GLY A 176 19.02 10.66 -2.32
N THR A 177 18.56 10.63 -1.07
CA THR A 177 19.40 10.32 0.10
C THR A 177 19.17 8.87 0.55
N VAL A 178 20.21 8.27 1.14
CA VAL A 178 20.13 6.95 1.78
C VAL A 178 20.49 7.14 3.26
N GLU A 179 19.60 6.70 4.13
CA GLU A 179 19.72 6.90 5.58
C GLU A 179 19.48 5.59 6.32
N SER A 180 20.30 5.32 7.34
CA SER A 180 20.04 4.19 8.24
C SER A 180 18.76 4.44 9.04
N ILE A 181 17.91 3.41 9.12
CA ILE A 181 16.73 3.39 9.96
C ILE A 181 17.18 3.14 11.40
N ALA A 182 16.95 4.12 12.28
CA ALA A 182 17.24 4.04 13.71
C ALA A 182 16.09 3.43 14.51
#